data_AF-A0A9P7D786-F1
#
_entry.id   AF-A0A9P7D786-F1
#
_cell.length_a   1.000
_cell.length_b   1.000
_cell.length_c   1.000
_cell.angle_alpha   90.00
_cell.angle_beta   90.00
_cell.angle_gamma   90.00
#
_symmetry.space_group_name_H-M   'P 1'
#
loop_
_entity.id
_entity.type
_entity.pdbx_description
1 polymer ?
#
loop_
_entity_poly.entity_id
_entity_poly.type
_entity_poly.pdbx_seq_one_letter_code
_entity_poly.pdbx_strand_id
1 'polypeptide(L)' 'KSTLALSFFRFVEATKGCITIDGLDISKMGLSDLHSKFTIIPQDPTIFSSTLLSMLDISLVI' A
#
# COMPACT_ATOMS: atom_id res chain seq x y z
N LYS A 1 12.01 4.68 -7.79
CA LYS A 1 11.43 5.11 -6.49
C LYS A 1 9.97 4.67 -6.39
N SER A 2 9.12 5.04 -7.34
CA SER A 2 7.70 4.65 -7.38
C SER A 2 7.46 3.15 -7.66
N THR A 3 8.25 2.53 -8.54
CA THR A 3 8.12 1.09 -8.85
C THR A 3 8.39 0.20 -7.64
N LEU A 4 9.34 0.59 -6.77
CA LEU A 4 9.62 -0.16 -5.54
C LEU A 4 8.44 -0.10 -4.58
N ALA A 5 7.79 1.07 -4.45
CA ALA A 5 6.56 1.20 -3.68
C ALA A 5 5.48 0.26 -4.25
N LEU A 6 5.24 0.26 -5.56
CA LEU A 6 4.27 -0.64 -6.19
C LEU A 6 4.58 -2.13 -5.95
N SER A 7 5.86 -2.51 -5.87
CA SER A 7 6.26 -3.88 -5.51
C SER A 7 5.96 -4.25 -4.07
N PHE A 8 6.06 -3.30 -3.11
CA PHE A 8 5.68 -3.55 -1.71
C PHE A 8 4.18 -3.81 -1.53
N PHE A 9 3.35 -3.12 -2.30
CA PHE A 9 1.89 -3.33 -2.30
C PHE A 9 1.42 -4.48 -3.21
N ARG A 10 2.37 -5.17 -3.86
CA ARG A 10 2.11 -6.23 -4.84
C ARG A 10 1.19 -5.79 -5.99
N PHE A 11 1.23 -4.51 -6.37
CA PHE A 11 0.67 -4.05 -7.66
C PHE A 11 1.49 -4.54 -8.84
N VAL A 12 2.78 -4.79 -8.60
CA VAL A 12 3.70 -5.40 -9.55
C VAL A 12 4.39 -6.55 -8.82
N GLU A 13 4.16 -7.77 -9.29
CA GLU A 13 4.81 -8.96 -8.77
C GLU A 13 6.31 -8.93 -9.06
N ALA A 14 7.11 -9.38 -8.10
CA ALA A 14 8.56 -9.42 -8.25
C ALA A 14 8.94 -10.46 -9.31
N THR A 15 9.68 -10.05 -10.35
CA THR A 15 10.13 -10.99 -11.40
C THR A 15 11.18 -11.99 -10.87
N LYS A 16 11.97 -11.59 -9.87
CA LYS A 16 12.96 -12.41 -9.17
C LYS A 16 13.15 -11.92 -7.73
N GLY A 17 13.54 -12.83 -6.83
CA GLY A 17 13.76 -12.54 -5.41
C GLY A 17 12.48 -12.67 -4.58
N CYS A 18 12.52 -12.18 -3.34
CA CYS A 18 11.36 -12.08 -2.46
C CYS A 18 11.45 -10.78 -1.66
N ILE A 19 10.28 -10.29 -1.23
CA ILE A 19 10.18 -9.15 -0.33
C ILE A 19 9.72 -9.70 1.01
N THR A 20 10.56 -9.54 2.02
CA THR A 20 10.27 -9.98 3.39
C THR A 20 10.06 -8.79 4.30
N ILE A 21 9.00 -8.83 5.09
CA ILE A 21 8.66 -7.81 6.08
C ILE A 21 8.57 -8.52 7.42
N ASP A 22 9.38 -8.10 8.38
CA ASP A 22 9.56 -8.79 9.67
C ASP A 22 9.92 -10.28 9.54
N GLY A 23 10.66 -10.62 8.47
CA GLY A 23 11.06 -12.00 8.16
C GLY A 23 9.96 -12.85 7.50
N LEU A 24 8.77 -12.29 7.24
CA LEU A 24 7.68 -12.95 6.55
C LEU A 24 7.64 -12.53 5.08
N ASP A 25 7.55 -13.51 4.18
CA ASP A 25 7.41 -13.27 2.75
C ASP A 25 6.00 -12.78 2.41
N ILE A 26 5.90 -11.56 1.89
CA ILE A 26 4.62 -10.93 1.58
C ILE A 26 3.89 -11.58 0.41
N SER A 27 4.58 -12.37 -0.42
CA SER A 27 3.94 -13.13 -1.50
C SER A 27 3.01 -14.22 -0.96
N LYS A 28 3.25 -14.67 0.28
CA LYS A 28 2.47 -15.70 0.98
C LYS A 28 1.33 -15.12 1.82
N MET A 29 1.28 -13.80 2.00
CA MET A 29 0.18 -13.11 2.68
C MET A 29 -0.99 -12.86 1.72
N GLY A 30 -2.21 -12.86 2.26
CA GLY A 30 -3.38 -12.38 1.54
C GLY A 30 -3.25 -10.88 1.23
N LEU A 31 -3.73 -10.43 0.07
CA LEU A 31 -3.67 -9.02 -0.33
C LEU A 31 -4.40 -8.12 0.68
N SER A 32 -5.57 -8.54 1.18
CA SER A 32 -6.32 -7.80 2.20
C SER A 32 -5.54 -7.62 3.50
N ASP A 33 -4.83 -8.67 3.96
CA ASP A 33 -4.02 -8.59 5.18
C ASP A 33 -2.80 -7.69 4.96
N LEU A 34 -2.17 -7.78 3.78
CA LEU A 34 -1.03 -6.94 3.41
C LEU A 34 -1.44 -5.46 3.32
N HIS A 35 -2.54 -5.16 2.63
CA HIS A 35 -3.09 -3.80 2.48
C HIS A 35 -3.63 -3.24 3.80
N SER A 36 -4.06 -4.08 4.75
CA SER A 36 -4.44 -3.59 6.09
C SER A 36 -3.25 -3.08 6.91
N LYS A 37 -2.03 -3.55 6.60
CA LYS A 37 -0.79 -3.23 7.34
C LYS A 37 0.03 -2.12 6.66
N PHE A 38 -0.33 -1.77 5.44
CA PHE A 38 0.36 -0.77 4.63
C PHE A 38 -0.60 0.36 4.29
N THR A 39 -0.17 1.61 4.46
CA THR A 39 -0.94 2.77 4.03
C THR A 39 -0.08 3.60 3.10
N ILE A 40 -0.60 3.89 1.90
CA ILE A 40 0.04 4.84 0.98
C ILE A 40 -0.45 6.24 1.31
N ILE A 41 0.47 7.15 1.54
CA ILE A 41 0.16 8.59 1.53
C ILE A 41 0.48 9.09 0.12
N PRO A 42 -0.53 9.41 -0.70
CA PRO A 42 -0.29 9.95 -2.04
C PRO A 42 0.40 11.32 -1.95
N GLN A 43 1.30 11.61 -2.89
CA GLN A 43 1.98 12.91 -2.97
C GLN A 43 1.00 14.04 -3.33
N ASP A 44 -0.03 13.73 -4.12
CA ASP A 44 -1.15 14.61 -4.43
C ASP A 44 -2.43 14.00 -3.82
N PRO A 45 -2.91 14.51 -2.67
CA PRO A 45 -4.12 13.98 -2.05
C PRO A 45 -5.33 14.29 -2.94
N THR A 46 -6.16 13.28 -3.19
CA THR A 46 -7.49 13.52 -3.80
C THR A 46 -8.37 14.18 -2.74
N ILE A 47 -8.55 15.50 -2.85
CA ILE A 47 -9.43 16.25 -1.96
C ILE A 47 -10.88 15.94 -2.35
N PHE A 48 -11.52 15.05 -1.61
CA PHE A 48 -12.96 14.90 -1.67
C PHE A 48 -13.61 16.08 -0.95
N SER A 49 -14.78 16.51 -1.41
CA SER A 49 -15.57 17.58 -0.78
C SER A 49 -16.22 17.09 0.53
N SER A 50 -15.39 16.62 1.46
CA SER A 50 -15.76 16.15 2.79
C SER A 50 -14.92 16.83 3.87
N THR A 51 -15.19 16.57 5.14
CA THR A 51 -14.42 17.12 6.27
C THR A 51 -13.00 16.58 6.30
N LEU A 52 -12.06 17.35 6.88
CA LEU A 52 -10.65 16.94 7.03
C LEU A 52 -10.49 15.54 7.67
N LEU A 53 -11.34 15.22 8.65
CA LEU A 53 -11.42 13.89 9.28
C LEU A 53 -11.83 12.80 8.28
N SER A 54 -12.82 13.06 7.43
CA SER A 54 -13.23 12.13 6.38
C SER A 54 -12.14 11.98 5.30
N MET A 55 -11.36 13.01 5.01
CA MET A 55 -10.21 12.90 4.12
C MET A 55 -9.11 11.99 4.69
N LEU A 56 -8.83 12.08 6.00
CA LEU A 56 -7.85 11.19 6.66
C LEU A 56 -8.31 9.72 6.64
N ASP A 57 -9.61 9.49 6.73
CA ASP A 57 -10.22 8.15 6.63
C ASP A 57 -10.16 7.63 5.18
N ILE A 58 -10.41 8.47 4.18
CA ILE A 58 -10.37 8.09 2.76
C ILE A 58 -8.95 7.87 2.24
N SER A 59 -7.94 8.51 2.84
CA SER A 59 -6.54 8.28 2.45
C SER A 59 -6.06 6.84 2.68
N LEU A 60 -6.91 5.96 3.24
CA LEU A 60 -6.75 4.50 3.27
C LEU A 60 -7.01 3.77 1.95
N VAL A 61 -7.36 4.44 0.86
CA VAL A 61 -7.40 3.77 -0.44
C VAL A 61 -5.97 3.65 -0.95
N ILE A 62 -5.32 2.54 -0.57
CA ILE A 62 -4.69 1.53 -1.43
C ILE A 62 -4.14 0.41 -0.53
#